data_AF-A0A142WSH6-F1
#
_entry.id   AF-A0A142WSH6-F1
#
_cell.length_a   1.000
_cell.length_b   1.000
_cell.length_c   1.000
_cell.angle_alpha   90.00
_cell.angle_beta   90.00
_cell.angle_gamma   90.00
#
_symmetry.space_group_name_H-M   'P 1'
#
loop_
_entity.id
_entity.type
_entity.pdbx_description
1 polymer ?
#
loop_
_entity_poly.entity_id
_entity_poly.type
_entity_poly.pdbx_seq_one_letter_code
_entity_poly.pdbx_strand_id
1 'polypeptide(L)'
;MRLFASVATLMAAALLSLSVHGDEWPRFRGPQGNGFSPLKGVPATWTESDFEWKVELPGVGHSSPIVWGNKLFLTTGTEDGDRSMRCLDALTGKELWSDTVKLGANPLHKKNSYASGTPTADEERVYISHADTGQYVVIAYTHAGEKIWSEDLGPFVGQHGQGMSLLIFKDLLIVPNDQDGPSSIVALNRKTGKRVWANDRPSREVSYSTPFVFDKGPKPQLICASGVTGITGLDLDSGKTLWSSAPMDKRTVGSLVEAGGFVFVTCGSGGRGSLMLGINPLAPDSNPIGLTKGMPYVPTPVGKGDLLFLWTDDGFAACLDVASRQEIWRKRVSGNYSASPILIDDKIYAVGEDGQVAVVAANREFELFGKSPIGDNSFSTPAVANGRVYFRGFHTLASLKAK
;
A
#
# COMPACT_ATOMS: atom_id res chain seq x y z
N MET A 1 45.84 50.47 34.95
CA MET A 1 44.37 50.51 34.91
C MET A 1 43.94 50.26 33.46
N ARG A 2 43.02 49.31 33.22
CA ARG A 2 42.44 48.83 31.94
C ARG A 2 43.31 47.76 31.23
N LEU A 3 43.06 46.45 31.38
CA LEU A 3 41.97 45.55 30.90
C LEU A 3 41.90 45.36 29.36
N PHE A 4 41.51 44.12 29.01
CA PHE A 4 41.04 43.54 27.73
C PHE A 4 42.05 42.62 27.02
N ALA A 5 41.73 41.40 26.62
CA ALA A 5 40.69 40.43 26.97
C ALA A 5 41.12 39.10 26.34
N SER A 6 41.08 38.00 27.10
CA SER A 6 41.34 36.66 26.59
C SER A 6 40.22 36.23 25.66
N VAL A 7 40.54 35.95 24.39
CA VAL A 7 39.62 35.34 23.44
C VAL A 7 39.56 33.85 23.75
N ALA A 8 38.54 33.44 24.51
CA ALA A 8 38.17 32.04 24.66
C ALA A 8 37.34 31.62 23.44
N THR A 9 37.94 30.86 22.53
CA THR A 9 37.25 30.25 21.39
C THR A 9 36.36 29.11 21.91
N LEU A 10 35.07 29.35 22.05
CA LEU A 10 34.08 28.27 22.22
C LEU A 10 34.00 27.48 20.90
N MET A 11 34.57 26.28 20.86
CA MET A 11 34.22 25.28 19.85
C MET A 11 32.80 24.78 20.16
N ALA A 12 31.82 25.33 19.46
CA ALA A 12 30.49 24.74 19.40
C ALA A 12 30.60 23.41 18.65
N ALA A 13 30.54 22.30 19.39
CA ALA A 13 30.34 20.99 18.80
C ALA A 13 28.95 20.97 18.15
N ALA A 14 28.91 21.18 16.84
CA ALA A 14 27.73 20.89 16.04
C ALA A 14 27.49 19.37 16.11
N LEU A 15 26.61 18.95 17.00
CA LEU A 15 25.96 17.66 16.92
C LEU A 15 25.17 17.66 15.62
N LEU A 16 25.81 17.20 14.55
CA LEU A 16 25.13 16.69 13.38
C LEU A 16 24.29 15.52 13.88
N SER A 17 23.02 15.79 14.20
CA SER A 17 21.99 14.77 14.23
C SER A 17 21.99 14.16 12.83
N LEU A 18 22.77 13.10 12.65
CA LEU A 18 22.51 12.14 11.59
C LEU A 18 21.08 11.69 11.85
N SER A 19 20.12 12.26 11.12
CA SER A 19 18.84 11.62 10.93
C SER A 19 19.19 10.27 10.32
N VAL A 20 19.28 9.25 11.17
CA VAL A 20 19.08 7.87 10.77
C VAL A 20 17.75 7.94 10.05
N HIS A 21 17.79 8.00 8.72
CA HIS A 21 16.60 7.81 7.92
C HIS A 21 16.16 6.40 8.30
N GLY A 22 15.09 6.33 9.10
CA GLY A 22 14.58 5.09 9.63
C GLY A 22 14.25 4.14 8.49
N ASP A 23 14.18 2.87 8.82
CA ASP A 23 13.68 1.82 7.94
C ASP A 23 12.15 1.99 7.82
N GLU A 24 11.70 3.13 7.27
CA GLU A 24 10.30 3.55 7.30
C GLU A 24 9.45 2.75 6.32
N TRP A 25 8.18 2.54 6.69
CA TRP A 25 7.19 1.90 5.83
C TRP A 25 5.94 2.78 5.73
N PRO A 26 6.03 3.95 5.08
CA PRO A 26 5.10 5.07 5.29
C PRO A 26 3.74 4.92 4.61
N ARG A 27 3.51 3.86 3.83
CA ARG A 27 2.29 3.69 3.02
C ARG A 27 2.09 2.23 2.62
N PHE A 28 0.96 1.96 1.98
CA PHE A 28 0.67 0.66 1.36
C PHE A 28 1.84 0.19 0.49
N ARG A 29 2.32 -1.04 0.75
CA ARG A 29 3.46 -1.65 0.04
C ARG A 29 4.78 -0.86 0.12
N GLY A 30 4.98 -0.10 1.19
CA GLY A 30 6.27 0.49 1.54
C GLY A 30 6.60 1.80 0.82
N PRO A 31 7.82 2.33 1.02
CA PRO A 31 8.19 3.69 0.61
C PRO A 31 7.89 4.01 -0.86
N GLN A 32 8.15 3.06 -1.75
CA GLN A 32 7.95 3.21 -3.19
C GLN A 32 6.61 2.63 -3.68
N GLY A 33 5.81 2.02 -2.79
CA GLY A 33 4.56 1.33 -3.15
C GLY A 33 4.74 0.03 -3.94
N ASN A 34 5.98 -0.46 -4.08
CA ASN A 34 6.32 -1.64 -4.89
C ASN A 34 6.39 -2.95 -4.08
N GLY A 35 6.27 -2.89 -2.76
CA GLY A 35 6.32 -4.04 -1.86
C GLY A 35 7.72 -4.57 -1.62
N PHE A 36 8.77 -3.80 -1.88
CA PHE A 36 10.16 -4.16 -1.64
C PHE A 36 10.66 -3.64 -0.29
N SER A 37 11.41 -4.48 0.43
CA SER A 37 12.21 -4.09 1.59
C SER A 37 13.66 -4.55 1.42
N PRO A 38 14.65 -3.70 1.77
CA PRO A 38 16.05 -4.09 1.80
C PRO A 38 16.44 -4.88 3.06
N LEU A 39 15.52 -5.07 4.02
CA LEU A 39 15.78 -5.82 5.25
C LEU A 39 16.28 -7.23 4.92
N LYS A 40 17.23 -7.71 5.72
CA LYS A 40 17.81 -9.06 5.62
C LYS A 40 17.53 -9.87 6.88
N GLY A 41 17.71 -11.18 6.81
CA GLY A 41 17.64 -12.05 7.99
C GLY A 41 16.23 -12.34 8.49
N VAL A 42 15.18 -11.96 7.76
CA VAL A 42 13.82 -12.38 8.09
C VAL A 42 13.71 -13.90 7.93
N PRO A 43 13.23 -14.64 8.94
CA PRO A 43 13.03 -16.08 8.83
C PRO A 43 12.11 -16.45 7.67
N ALA A 44 12.41 -17.56 6.99
CA ALA A 44 11.52 -18.10 5.96
C ALA A 44 10.43 -19.03 6.55
N THR A 45 10.64 -19.49 7.79
CA THR A 45 9.69 -20.27 8.57
C THR A 45 9.79 -19.86 10.05
N TRP A 46 8.68 -19.92 10.76
CA TRP A 46 8.55 -19.61 12.18
C TRP A 46 7.34 -20.33 12.80
N THR A 47 7.24 -20.27 14.13
CA THR A 47 6.07 -20.66 14.93
C THR A 47 5.52 -19.44 15.68
N GLU A 48 4.39 -19.60 16.38
CA GLU A 48 3.82 -18.49 17.17
C GLU A 48 4.76 -17.99 18.28
N SER A 49 5.67 -18.82 18.79
CA SER A 49 6.63 -18.43 19.82
C SER A 49 7.80 -17.58 19.30
N ASP A 50 7.97 -17.48 17.98
CA ASP A 50 9.01 -16.62 17.37
C ASP A 50 8.56 -15.14 17.28
N PHE A 51 7.29 -14.83 17.52
CA PHE A 51 6.83 -13.44 17.55
C PHE A 51 7.33 -12.74 18.81
N GLU A 52 7.95 -11.56 18.65
CA GLU A 52 8.41 -10.73 19.77
C GLU A 52 7.23 -10.25 20.62
N TRP A 53 6.13 -9.96 19.94
CA TRP A 53 4.84 -9.64 20.54
C TRP A 53 3.71 -9.94 19.56
N LYS A 54 2.54 -10.20 20.13
CA LYS A 54 1.25 -10.31 19.44
C LYS A 54 0.20 -9.66 20.32
N VAL A 55 -0.60 -8.76 19.74
CA VAL A 55 -1.64 -8.00 20.46
C VAL A 55 -2.98 -8.14 19.75
N GLU A 56 -4.07 -8.04 20.52
CA GLU A 56 -5.42 -7.94 20.00
C GLU A 56 -5.73 -6.51 19.56
N LEU A 57 -6.51 -6.37 18.49
CA LEU A 57 -7.00 -5.12 17.94
C LEU A 57 -8.52 -5.05 18.12
N PRO A 58 -9.07 -3.92 18.60
CA PRO A 58 -10.51 -3.78 18.69
C PRO A 58 -11.14 -3.59 17.31
N GLY A 59 -12.23 -4.30 17.04
CA GLY A 59 -12.89 -4.32 15.74
C GLY A 59 -12.13 -5.14 14.69
N VAL A 60 -12.49 -4.97 13.41
CA VAL A 60 -11.92 -5.71 12.29
C VAL A 60 -11.30 -4.75 11.27
N GLY A 61 -10.25 -5.16 10.58
CA GLY A 61 -9.92 -4.48 9.32
C GLY A 61 -8.85 -5.14 8.48
N HIS A 62 -8.61 -4.56 7.31
CA HIS A 62 -7.75 -5.16 6.29
C HIS A 62 -6.67 -4.21 5.77
N SER A 63 -6.65 -2.95 6.21
CA SER A 63 -5.58 -2.02 5.83
C SER A 63 -4.21 -2.56 6.24
N SER A 64 -3.20 -2.24 5.46
CA SER A 64 -1.84 -2.63 5.81
C SER A 64 -1.37 -1.79 7.01
N PRO A 65 -0.58 -2.35 7.94
CA PRO A 65 0.15 -1.50 8.86
C PRO A 65 1.11 -0.60 8.06
N ILE A 66 1.36 0.60 8.58
CA ILE A 66 2.44 1.47 8.13
C ILE A 66 3.30 1.83 9.35
N VAL A 67 4.56 2.17 9.14
CA VAL A 67 5.48 2.51 10.22
C VAL A 67 6.21 3.80 9.88
N TRP A 68 6.24 4.72 10.85
CA TRP A 68 7.10 5.90 10.85
C TRP A 68 7.82 6.02 12.20
N GLY A 69 9.15 5.97 12.20
CA GLY A 69 9.98 5.80 13.40
C GLY A 69 9.53 4.58 14.21
N ASN A 70 9.23 4.80 15.48
CA ASN A 70 8.72 3.76 16.39
C ASN A 70 7.19 3.71 16.45
N LYS A 71 6.47 4.36 15.53
CA LYS A 71 5.01 4.38 15.53
C LYS A 71 4.47 3.54 14.38
N LEU A 72 3.61 2.60 14.71
CA LEU A 72 2.87 1.79 13.76
C LEU A 72 1.44 2.30 13.69
N PHE A 73 0.95 2.54 12.48
CA PHE A 73 -0.41 3.01 12.25
C PHE A 73 -1.22 2.01 11.42
N LEU A 74 -2.50 1.86 11.75
CA LEU A 74 -3.46 1.05 11.01
C LEU A 74 -4.90 1.52 11.30
N THR A 75 -5.86 0.98 10.58
CA THR A 75 -7.29 1.31 10.80
C THR A 75 -8.11 0.09 11.22
N THR A 76 -9.13 0.28 12.05
CA THR A 76 -10.11 -0.77 12.41
C THR A 76 -11.54 -0.26 12.21
N GLY A 77 -12.49 -1.16 11.99
CA GLY A 77 -13.90 -0.85 11.84
C GLY A 77 -14.79 -1.73 12.74
N THR A 78 -15.97 -1.24 13.10
CA THR A 78 -17.01 -2.01 13.82
C THR A 78 -18.17 -2.34 12.90
N GLU A 79 -19.04 -3.29 13.29
CA GLU A 79 -20.21 -3.68 12.50
C GLU A 79 -21.18 -2.53 12.24
N ASP A 80 -21.35 -1.63 13.21
CA ASP A 80 -22.21 -0.44 13.12
C ASP A 80 -21.69 0.61 12.13
N GLY A 81 -20.46 0.45 11.66
CA GLY A 81 -19.81 1.35 10.71
C GLY A 81 -18.62 2.08 11.29
N ASP A 82 -18.48 2.30 12.59
CA ASP A 82 -17.41 3.18 13.12
C ASP A 82 -16.04 2.84 12.53
N ARG A 83 -15.31 3.87 12.07
CA ARG A 83 -13.96 3.71 11.53
C ARG A 83 -12.96 4.39 12.44
N SER A 84 -11.91 3.67 12.81
CA SER A 84 -10.89 4.17 13.73
C SER A 84 -9.52 4.13 13.09
N MET A 85 -8.76 5.20 13.31
CA MET A 85 -7.32 5.25 13.12
C MET A 85 -6.67 4.88 14.44
N ARG A 86 -5.65 4.01 14.41
CA ARG A 86 -4.93 3.56 15.59
C ARG A 86 -3.43 3.78 15.42
N CYS A 87 -2.78 4.17 16.50
CA CYS A 87 -1.33 4.23 16.59
C CYS A 87 -0.86 3.33 17.74
N LEU A 88 0.08 2.44 17.43
CA LEU A 88 0.73 1.56 18.37
C LEU A 88 2.23 1.88 18.40
N ASP A 89 2.88 1.57 19.52
CA ASP A 89 4.34 1.50 19.57
C ASP A 89 4.81 0.27 18.79
N ALA A 90 5.62 0.49 17.76
CA ALA A 90 6.04 -0.53 16.81
C ALA A 90 6.99 -1.58 17.42
N LEU A 91 7.57 -1.32 18.60
CA LEU A 91 8.52 -2.20 19.26
C LEU A 91 7.85 -3.08 20.31
N THR A 92 6.74 -2.62 20.89
CA THR A 92 6.04 -3.29 22.01
C THR A 92 4.62 -3.72 21.69
N GLY A 93 4.02 -3.21 20.62
CA GLY A 93 2.61 -3.45 20.27
C GLY A 93 1.61 -2.69 21.15
N LYS A 94 2.07 -1.86 22.08
CA LYS A 94 1.18 -1.10 22.97
C LYS A 94 0.46 0.01 22.19
N GLU A 95 -0.87 0.09 22.34
CA GLU A 95 -1.62 1.22 21.79
C GLU A 95 -1.21 2.55 22.47
N LEU A 96 -0.92 3.54 21.65
CA LEU A 96 -0.54 4.89 22.06
C LEU A 96 -1.75 5.83 22.00
N TRP A 97 -2.54 5.74 20.94
CA TRP A 97 -3.78 6.51 20.76
C TRP A 97 -4.67 5.88 19.69
N SER A 98 -5.96 6.23 19.72
CA SER A 98 -6.92 5.95 18.66
C SER A 98 -7.89 7.12 18.50
N ASP A 99 -8.33 7.41 17.27
CA ASP A 99 -9.44 8.33 16.98
C ASP A 99 -10.49 7.61 16.15
N THR A 100 -11.77 7.77 16.51
CA THR A 100 -12.90 7.10 15.86
C THR A 100 -13.81 8.11 15.19
N VAL A 101 -14.02 7.93 13.89
CA VAL A 101 -15.01 8.65 13.10
C VAL A 101 -16.31 7.85 13.08
N LYS A 102 -17.39 8.49 13.52
CA LYS A 102 -18.74 7.95 13.47
C LYS A 102 -19.30 8.13 12.07
N LEU A 103 -19.34 7.04 11.31
CA LEU A 103 -19.89 6.97 9.96
C LEU A 103 -20.90 5.81 9.93
N GLY A 104 -21.87 5.85 9.02
CA GLY A 104 -22.89 4.83 8.90
C GLY A 104 -22.38 3.55 8.23
N ALA A 105 -23.00 2.41 8.52
CA ALA A 105 -22.77 1.19 7.76
C ALA A 105 -23.06 1.42 6.25
N ASN A 106 -22.29 0.76 5.38
CA ASN A 106 -22.45 0.84 3.92
C ASN A 106 -22.28 -0.54 3.28
N PRO A 107 -22.72 -0.74 2.02
CA PRO A 107 -22.50 -1.99 1.32
C PRO A 107 -21.01 -2.39 1.26
N LEU A 108 -20.70 -3.63 1.61
CA LEU A 108 -19.36 -4.21 1.59
C LEU A 108 -19.34 -5.51 0.79
N HIS A 109 -18.22 -5.77 0.10
CA HIS A 109 -17.90 -7.13 -0.33
C HIS A 109 -17.36 -7.94 0.84
N LYS A 110 -17.54 -9.26 0.85
CA LYS A 110 -17.03 -10.17 1.90
C LYS A 110 -15.51 -10.18 2.11
N LYS A 111 -14.76 -9.63 1.14
CA LYS A 111 -13.30 -9.45 1.21
C LYS A 111 -12.90 -8.01 1.53
N ASN A 112 -13.86 -7.17 1.91
CA ASN A 112 -13.64 -5.79 2.30
C ASN A 112 -14.13 -5.56 3.73
N SER A 113 -13.65 -4.49 4.35
CA SER A 113 -14.16 -3.97 5.62
C SER A 113 -14.26 -2.45 5.55
N TYR A 114 -14.85 -1.83 6.56
CA TYR A 114 -14.84 -0.37 6.71
C TYR A 114 -13.43 0.22 6.93
N ALA A 115 -12.40 -0.61 7.05
CA ALA A 115 -11.05 -0.24 7.43
C ALA A 115 -10.00 -0.91 6.54
N SER A 116 -10.25 -0.94 5.23
CA SER A 116 -9.33 -1.49 4.22
C SER A 116 -8.37 -0.48 3.62
N GLY A 117 -8.76 0.80 3.54
CA GLY A 117 -7.87 1.87 3.07
C GLY A 117 -6.64 2.01 3.99
N THR A 118 -5.44 1.93 3.42
CA THR A 118 -4.20 2.06 4.19
C THR A 118 -3.84 3.53 4.40
N PRO A 119 -3.51 3.95 5.64
CA PRO A 119 -3.04 5.31 5.90
C PRO A 119 -1.70 5.57 5.20
N THR A 120 -1.28 6.83 5.20
CA THR A 120 0.08 7.21 4.80
C THR A 120 0.68 8.19 5.80
N ALA A 121 1.99 8.18 6.01
CA ALA A 121 2.68 9.05 6.95
C ALA A 121 3.88 9.75 6.32
N ASP A 122 4.22 10.91 6.87
CA ASP A 122 5.45 11.64 6.65
C ASP A 122 6.13 11.95 7.99
N GLU A 123 7.19 12.76 7.96
CA GLU A 123 8.00 13.15 9.11
C GLU A 123 7.23 13.87 10.23
N GLU A 124 6.09 14.48 9.91
CA GLU A 124 5.31 15.31 10.82
C GLU A 124 3.94 14.68 11.14
N ARG A 125 3.34 13.97 10.18
CA ARG A 125 1.90 13.68 10.17
C ARG A 125 1.60 12.26 9.69
N VAL A 126 0.41 11.80 10.04
CA VAL A 126 -0.23 10.63 9.45
C VAL A 126 -1.60 11.02 8.90
N TYR A 127 -1.94 10.47 7.74
CA TYR A 127 -3.14 10.78 6.98
C TYR A 127 -3.94 9.51 6.72
N ILE A 128 -5.25 9.62 6.81
CA ILE A 128 -6.17 8.52 6.54
C ILE A 128 -7.43 9.06 5.88
N SER A 129 -8.14 8.19 5.16
CA SER A 129 -9.47 8.48 4.66
C SER A 129 -10.47 7.42 5.09
N HIS A 130 -11.67 7.84 5.48
CA HIS A 130 -12.80 6.98 5.83
C HIS A 130 -14.03 7.39 5.04
N ALA A 131 -14.86 6.44 4.64
CA ALA A 131 -16.03 6.75 3.84
C ALA A 131 -17.25 5.88 4.19
N ASP A 132 -18.41 6.44 3.91
CA ASP A 132 -19.69 5.75 3.79
C ASP A 132 -20.45 6.34 2.58
N THR A 133 -21.75 6.04 2.45
CA THR A 133 -22.57 6.54 1.33
C THR A 133 -22.97 8.01 1.45
N GLY A 134 -22.62 8.69 2.55
CA GLY A 134 -22.89 10.11 2.78
C GLY A 134 -21.63 10.98 2.83
N GLN A 135 -20.51 10.43 3.27
CA GLN A 135 -19.26 11.17 3.52
C GLN A 135 -18.02 10.41 3.04
N TYR A 136 -16.98 11.15 2.67
CA TYR A 136 -15.65 10.65 2.38
C TYR A 136 -14.64 11.60 2.99
N VAL A 137 -14.35 11.36 4.26
CA VAL A 137 -13.51 12.23 5.08
C VAL A 137 -12.05 11.85 4.97
N VAL A 138 -11.19 12.82 4.72
CA VAL A 138 -9.74 12.73 4.74
C VAL A 138 -9.25 13.51 5.96
N ILE A 139 -8.40 12.90 6.78
CA ILE A 139 -7.99 13.45 8.07
C ILE A 139 -6.47 13.39 8.20
N ALA A 140 -5.87 14.48 8.68
CA ALA A 140 -4.48 14.52 9.11
C ALA A 140 -4.38 14.58 10.63
N TYR A 141 -3.46 13.78 11.18
CA TYR A 141 -3.09 13.80 12.59
C TYR A 141 -1.61 14.08 12.73
N THR A 142 -1.20 14.68 13.86
CA THR A 142 0.18 14.55 14.33
C THR A 142 0.45 13.09 14.69
N HIS A 143 1.72 12.69 14.75
CA HIS A 143 2.09 11.36 15.24
C HIS A 143 1.72 11.11 16.72
N ALA A 144 1.34 12.15 17.45
CA ALA A 144 0.82 12.07 18.81
C ALA A 144 -0.71 11.89 18.88
N GLY A 145 -1.41 11.92 17.74
CA GLY A 145 -2.86 11.69 17.66
C GLY A 145 -3.71 12.96 17.68
N GLU A 146 -3.09 14.14 17.60
CA GLU A 146 -3.82 15.40 17.52
C GLU A 146 -4.32 15.62 16.10
N LYS A 147 -5.63 15.81 15.94
CA LYS A 147 -6.27 16.12 14.65
C LYS A 147 -5.87 17.52 14.19
N ILE A 148 -5.26 17.62 13.01
CA ILE A 148 -4.78 18.89 12.43
C ILE A 148 -5.83 19.50 11.53
N TRP A 149 -6.36 18.70 10.59
CA TRP A 149 -7.42 19.10 9.67
C TRP A 149 -8.23 17.88 9.24
N SER A 150 -9.45 18.14 8.78
CA SER A 150 -10.34 17.16 8.14
C SER A 150 -11.00 17.81 6.93
N GLU A 151 -11.09 17.10 5.82
CA GLU A 151 -11.75 17.53 4.59
C GLU A 151 -12.74 16.44 4.17
N ASP A 152 -14.00 16.79 3.90
CA ASP A 152 -15.01 15.87 3.39
C ASP A 152 -15.17 16.06 1.88
N LEU A 153 -14.91 15.00 1.11
CA LEU A 153 -15.03 15.00 -0.35
C LEU A 153 -16.45 14.70 -0.84
N GLY A 154 -17.41 14.50 0.08
CA GLY A 154 -18.79 14.11 -0.21
C GLY A 154 -18.96 12.58 -0.20
N PRO A 155 -20.10 12.07 -0.67
CA PRO A 155 -20.41 10.65 -0.56
C PRO A 155 -19.46 9.77 -1.37
N PHE A 156 -19.19 8.56 -0.86
CA PHE A 156 -18.53 7.49 -1.61
C PHE A 156 -19.55 6.43 -2.04
N VAL A 157 -19.86 6.39 -3.32
CA VAL A 157 -20.83 5.45 -3.89
C VAL A 157 -20.09 4.30 -4.53
N GLY A 158 -20.29 3.09 -4.00
CA GLY A 158 -19.62 1.91 -4.52
C GLY A 158 -20.25 0.61 -4.04
N GLN A 159 -20.38 -0.36 -4.95
CA GLN A 159 -20.95 -1.68 -4.65
C GLN A 159 -20.23 -2.43 -3.51
N HIS A 160 -18.93 -2.22 -3.32
CA HIS A 160 -18.12 -2.99 -2.36
C HIS A 160 -17.48 -2.16 -1.26
N GLY A 161 -17.87 -0.89 -1.12
CA GLY A 161 -17.28 0.04 -0.16
C GLY A 161 -15.94 0.61 -0.60
N GLN A 162 -15.37 1.50 0.20
CA GLN A 162 -14.06 2.12 -0.05
C GLN A 162 -12.92 1.17 0.38
N GLY A 163 -11.78 1.22 -0.30
CA GLY A 163 -10.58 0.47 0.11
C GLY A 163 -9.27 0.98 -0.51
N MET A 164 -9.28 2.13 -1.17
CA MET A 164 -8.09 2.71 -1.79
C MET A 164 -7.21 3.37 -0.74
N SER A 165 -5.90 3.35 -0.97
CA SER A 165 -4.91 3.92 -0.04
C SER A 165 -4.39 5.26 -0.54
N LEU A 166 -3.98 6.12 0.40
CA LEU A 166 -3.46 7.44 0.11
C LEU A 166 -1.98 7.39 -0.34
N LEU A 167 -1.52 8.48 -0.95
CA LEU A 167 -0.12 8.69 -1.34
C LEU A 167 0.29 10.11 -0.98
N ILE A 168 1.51 10.28 -0.45
CA ILE A 168 2.15 11.59 -0.33
C ILE A 168 3.13 11.78 -1.49
N PHE A 169 3.13 12.97 -2.08
CA PHE A 169 4.19 13.42 -2.97
C PHE A 169 4.46 14.91 -2.75
N LYS A 170 5.66 15.24 -2.24
CA LYS A 170 6.02 16.60 -1.83
C LYS A 170 4.94 17.18 -0.89
N ASP A 171 4.37 18.34 -1.20
CA ASP A 171 3.31 18.98 -0.42
C ASP A 171 1.89 18.47 -0.75
N LEU A 172 1.76 17.46 -1.61
CA LEU A 172 0.47 16.91 -2.02
C LEU A 172 0.17 15.62 -1.25
N LEU A 173 -1.08 15.53 -0.80
CA LEU A 173 -1.74 14.29 -0.42
C LEU A 173 -2.68 13.91 -1.56
N ILE A 174 -2.38 12.79 -2.22
CA ILE A 174 -3.18 12.24 -3.31
C ILE A 174 -4.22 11.28 -2.71
N VAL A 175 -5.49 11.56 -3.00
CA VAL A 175 -6.67 10.85 -2.52
C VAL A 175 -7.39 10.24 -3.72
N PRO A 176 -7.30 8.91 -3.90
CA PRO A 176 -8.08 8.23 -4.92
C PRO A 176 -9.56 8.25 -4.58
N ASN A 177 -10.39 8.78 -5.47
CA ASN A 177 -11.84 8.82 -5.35
C ASN A 177 -12.49 8.20 -6.61
N ASP A 178 -11.94 7.06 -7.06
CA ASP A 178 -12.56 6.28 -8.12
C ASP A 178 -13.82 5.61 -7.57
N GLN A 179 -15.01 6.01 -8.03
CA GLN A 179 -16.29 5.57 -7.47
C GLN A 179 -17.40 5.45 -8.53
N ASP A 180 -18.55 4.84 -8.19
CA ASP A 180 -19.70 4.70 -9.11
C ASP A 180 -20.44 6.04 -9.34
N GLY A 181 -20.20 7.02 -8.46
CA GLY A 181 -20.65 8.40 -8.58
C GLY A 181 -19.63 9.32 -9.28
N PRO A 182 -19.62 10.63 -8.96
CA PRO A 182 -18.59 11.56 -9.44
C PRO A 182 -17.18 11.09 -9.05
N SER A 183 -16.47 10.55 -10.03
CA SER A 183 -15.17 9.89 -9.86
C SER A 183 -14.02 10.84 -10.16
N SER A 184 -12.98 10.80 -9.33
CA SER A 184 -11.79 11.65 -9.51
C SER A 184 -10.55 11.12 -8.81
N ILE A 185 -9.38 11.64 -9.20
CA ILE A 185 -8.20 11.67 -8.33
C ILE A 185 -8.07 13.09 -7.79
N VAL A 186 -8.02 13.23 -6.47
CA VAL A 186 -7.94 14.54 -5.81
C VAL A 186 -6.55 14.72 -5.22
N ALA A 187 -5.96 15.90 -5.40
CA ALA A 187 -4.79 16.31 -4.64
C ALA A 187 -5.16 17.41 -3.65
N LEU A 188 -4.85 17.15 -2.38
CA LEU A 188 -4.97 18.11 -1.30
C LEU A 188 -3.58 18.61 -0.93
N ASN A 189 -3.48 19.85 -0.46
CA ASN A 189 -2.29 20.33 0.21
C ASN A 189 -2.16 19.59 1.55
N ARG A 190 -1.13 18.76 1.72
CA ARG A 190 -1.00 17.86 2.88
C ARG A 190 -0.98 18.61 4.22
N LYS A 191 -0.54 19.87 4.24
CA LYS A 191 -0.45 20.67 5.48
C LYS A 191 -1.80 21.26 5.89
N THR A 192 -2.71 21.49 4.94
CA THR A 192 -3.93 22.30 5.18
C THR A 192 -5.23 21.61 4.82
N GLY A 193 -5.20 20.48 4.10
CA GLY A 193 -6.39 19.80 3.60
C GLY A 193 -7.03 20.45 2.39
N LYS A 194 -6.62 21.67 2.00
CA LYS A 194 -7.22 22.41 0.88
C LYS A 194 -6.95 21.71 -0.45
N ARG A 195 -7.98 21.58 -1.28
CA ARG A 195 -7.85 21.06 -2.64
C ARG A 195 -6.89 21.93 -3.47
N VAL A 196 -5.93 21.27 -4.12
CA VAL A 196 -4.98 21.88 -5.07
C VAL A 196 -5.46 21.65 -6.50
N TRP A 197 -5.76 20.39 -6.83
CA TRP A 197 -6.34 20.02 -8.12
C TRP A 197 -7.21 18.77 -7.97
N ALA A 198 -8.06 18.54 -8.98
CA ALA A 198 -8.78 17.28 -9.16
C ALA A 198 -8.71 16.89 -10.64
N ASN A 199 -8.55 15.60 -10.89
CA ASN A 199 -8.65 14.99 -12.21
C ASN A 199 -9.96 14.21 -12.24
N ASP A 200 -10.98 14.72 -12.93
CA ASP A 200 -12.25 14.03 -13.10
C ASP A 200 -12.07 12.81 -14.01
N ARG A 201 -12.71 11.69 -13.65
CA ARG A 201 -12.51 10.41 -14.31
C ARG A 201 -13.84 9.81 -14.75
N PRO A 202 -13.93 9.26 -15.97
CA PRO A 202 -15.09 8.47 -16.34
C PRO A 202 -15.14 7.21 -15.47
N SER A 203 -16.35 6.87 -15.02
CA SER A 203 -16.58 5.70 -14.18
C SER A 203 -17.60 4.76 -14.81
N ARG A 204 -17.36 3.47 -14.59
CA ARG A 204 -18.31 2.37 -14.88
C ARG A 204 -18.63 1.65 -13.58
N GLU A 205 -17.58 1.40 -12.81
CA GLU A 205 -17.60 0.79 -11.49
C GLU A 205 -16.34 1.23 -10.72
N VAL A 206 -16.40 1.22 -9.39
CA VAL A 206 -15.26 1.47 -8.50
C VAL A 206 -14.04 0.67 -8.95
N SER A 207 -12.89 1.34 -9.08
CA SER A 207 -11.58 0.72 -9.25
C SER A 207 -10.77 0.92 -7.96
N TYR A 208 -10.08 -0.10 -7.48
CA TYR A 208 -9.46 -0.10 -6.14
C TYR A 208 -7.94 0.07 -6.17
N SER A 209 -7.36 0.17 -7.37
CA SER A 209 -5.91 0.28 -7.57
C SER A 209 -5.37 1.54 -6.91
N THR A 210 -4.46 1.36 -5.94
CA THR A 210 -3.76 2.47 -5.31
C THR A 210 -2.74 3.07 -6.29
N PRO A 211 -2.75 4.39 -6.53
CA PRO A 211 -1.77 5.07 -7.37
C PRO A 211 -0.34 5.01 -6.80
N PHE A 212 0.66 5.20 -7.65
CA PHE A 212 2.04 5.41 -7.22
C PHE A 212 2.76 6.42 -8.12
N VAL A 213 3.91 6.88 -7.65
CA VAL A 213 4.77 7.83 -8.37
C VAL A 213 5.78 7.06 -9.20
N PHE A 214 5.79 7.31 -10.50
CA PHE A 214 6.85 6.85 -11.38
C PHE A 214 7.85 8.00 -11.59
N ASP A 215 9.09 7.80 -11.15
CA ASP A 215 10.12 8.85 -11.06
C ASP A 215 11.38 8.58 -11.90
N LYS A 216 11.37 7.55 -12.76
CA LYS A 216 12.51 7.17 -13.62
C LYS A 216 12.61 7.98 -14.93
N GLY A 217 11.75 8.98 -15.11
CA GLY A 217 11.71 9.85 -16.28
C GLY A 217 12.25 11.25 -16.02
N PRO A 218 12.25 12.13 -17.05
CA PRO A 218 12.68 13.52 -16.90
C PRO A 218 11.79 14.32 -15.92
N LYS A 219 10.52 13.91 -15.78
CA LYS A 219 9.58 14.45 -14.80
C LYS A 219 8.83 13.28 -14.13
N PRO A 220 8.71 13.26 -12.79
CA PRO A 220 7.85 12.31 -12.11
C PRO A 220 6.39 12.41 -12.54
N GLN A 221 5.71 11.28 -12.61
CA GLN A 221 4.30 11.18 -13.00
C GLN A 221 3.52 10.39 -11.96
N LEU A 222 2.27 10.76 -11.74
CA LEU A 222 1.35 9.95 -10.95
C LEU A 222 0.73 8.90 -11.86
N ILE A 223 0.95 7.62 -11.57
CA ILE A 223 0.34 6.54 -12.34
C ILE A 223 -0.90 6.06 -11.60
N CYS A 224 -2.03 6.11 -12.29
CA CYS A 224 -3.32 5.62 -11.84
C CYS A 224 -3.83 4.52 -12.77
N ALA A 225 -4.79 3.73 -12.30
CA ALA A 225 -5.46 2.75 -13.15
C ALA A 225 -6.94 2.64 -12.79
N SER A 226 -7.77 2.55 -13.82
CA SER A 226 -9.16 2.14 -13.69
C SER A 226 -9.58 1.29 -14.88
N GLY A 227 -10.69 0.57 -14.75
CA GLY A 227 -11.26 -0.18 -15.87
C GLY A 227 -11.52 0.71 -17.08
N VAL A 228 -12.10 1.90 -16.88
CA VAL A 228 -12.53 2.76 -18.00
C VAL A 228 -11.37 3.48 -18.68
N THR A 229 -10.36 3.90 -17.92
CA THR A 229 -9.25 4.69 -18.49
C THR A 229 -8.03 3.85 -18.87
N GLY A 230 -7.97 2.59 -18.46
CA GLY A 230 -6.73 1.84 -18.49
C GLY A 230 -5.73 2.37 -17.46
N ILE A 231 -4.43 2.27 -17.77
CA ILE A 231 -3.35 2.93 -17.04
C ILE A 231 -3.23 4.37 -17.55
N THR A 232 -3.18 5.34 -16.64
CA THR A 232 -3.03 6.76 -16.96
C THR A 232 -1.85 7.37 -16.23
N GLY A 233 -1.03 8.15 -16.93
CA GLY A 233 -0.03 9.02 -16.32
C GLY A 233 -0.59 10.43 -16.16
N LEU A 234 -0.54 10.97 -14.95
CA LEU A 234 -0.94 12.34 -14.64
C LEU A 234 0.27 13.18 -14.27
N ASP A 235 0.23 14.45 -14.65
CA ASP A 235 1.15 15.47 -14.16
C ASP A 235 0.89 15.70 -12.66
N LEU A 236 1.90 15.49 -11.82
CA LEU A 236 1.74 15.60 -10.36
C LEU A 236 1.42 17.02 -9.88
N ASP A 237 1.87 18.06 -10.60
CA ASP A 237 1.70 19.44 -10.16
C ASP A 237 0.29 19.97 -10.51
N SER A 238 -0.25 19.58 -11.68
CA SER A 238 -1.52 20.11 -12.20
C SER A 238 -2.68 19.12 -12.23
N GLY A 239 -2.42 17.83 -12.06
CA GLY A 239 -3.41 16.77 -12.19
C GLY A 239 -3.84 16.50 -13.65
N LYS A 240 -3.23 17.16 -14.64
CA LYS A 240 -3.58 16.95 -16.05
C LYS A 240 -3.12 15.57 -16.52
N THR A 241 -3.98 14.90 -17.28
CA THR A 241 -3.62 13.64 -17.94
C THR A 241 -2.54 13.90 -18.99
N LEU A 242 -1.40 13.21 -18.85
CA LEU A 242 -0.30 13.24 -19.80
C LEU A 242 -0.53 12.21 -20.92
N TRP A 243 -1.00 11.03 -20.54
CA TRP A 243 -1.30 9.92 -21.44
C TRP A 243 -2.26 8.93 -20.77
N SER A 244 -2.93 8.13 -21.59
CA SER A 244 -3.81 7.04 -21.17
C SER A 244 -3.61 5.84 -22.09
N SER A 245 -3.66 4.63 -21.53
CA SER A 245 -3.69 3.41 -22.33
C SER A 245 -5.09 3.13 -22.88
N ALA A 246 -5.24 2.01 -23.60
CA ALA A 246 -6.55 1.47 -23.92
C ALA A 246 -7.34 1.12 -22.63
N PRO A 247 -8.67 1.28 -22.63
CA PRO A 247 -9.54 0.80 -21.56
C PRO A 247 -9.41 -0.70 -21.30
N MET A 248 -9.85 -1.11 -20.12
CA MET A 248 -9.97 -2.51 -19.71
C MET A 248 -11.44 -2.85 -19.44
N ASP A 249 -11.88 -4.00 -19.95
CA ASP A 249 -13.31 -4.36 -19.91
C ASP A 249 -13.82 -4.73 -18.51
N LYS A 250 -12.95 -4.77 -17.51
CA LYS A 250 -13.30 -5.11 -16.12
C LYS A 250 -12.64 -4.19 -15.10
N ARG A 251 -13.13 -4.26 -13.87
CA ARG A 251 -12.57 -3.61 -12.68
C ARG A 251 -11.11 -3.96 -12.45
N THR A 252 -10.34 -2.98 -11.98
CA THR A 252 -9.03 -3.19 -11.36
C THR A 252 -9.16 -3.26 -9.84
N VAL A 253 -8.53 -4.26 -9.22
CA VAL A 253 -8.53 -4.42 -7.76
C VAL A 253 -7.10 -4.39 -7.22
N GLY A 254 -6.22 -5.25 -7.74
CA GLY A 254 -4.79 -5.13 -7.52
C GLY A 254 -4.25 -3.74 -7.90
N SER A 255 -3.22 -3.29 -7.20
CA SER A 255 -2.55 -2.01 -7.48
C SER A 255 -1.49 -2.15 -8.57
N LEU A 256 -0.88 -1.03 -8.94
CA LEU A 256 0.15 -0.97 -9.98
C LEU A 256 1.47 -1.57 -9.46
N VAL A 257 2.22 -2.19 -10.36
CA VAL A 257 3.55 -2.77 -10.07
C VAL A 257 4.52 -2.47 -11.20
N GLU A 258 5.76 -2.13 -10.86
CA GLU A 258 6.81 -1.89 -11.83
C GLU A 258 7.71 -3.11 -12.02
N ALA A 259 8.03 -3.47 -13.26
CA ALA A 259 9.06 -4.45 -13.61
C ALA A 259 9.57 -4.22 -15.04
N GLY A 260 10.88 -4.36 -15.28
CA GLY A 260 11.49 -4.25 -16.61
C GLY A 260 11.22 -2.92 -17.33
N GLY A 261 11.04 -1.82 -16.60
CA GLY A 261 10.68 -0.50 -17.15
C GLY A 261 9.22 -0.34 -17.56
N PHE A 262 8.39 -1.36 -17.33
CA PHE A 262 6.93 -1.31 -17.50
C PHE A 262 6.23 -1.17 -16.16
N VAL A 263 5.05 -0.58 -16.19
CA VAL A 263 4.08 -0.57 -15.11
C VAL A 263 2.90 -1.45 -15.50
N PHE A 264 2.57 -2.40 -14.64
CA PHE A 264 1.51 -3.37 -14.85
C PHE A 264 0.33 -3.14 -13.91
N VAL A 265 -0.87 -3.44 -14.40
CA VAL A 265 -2.09 -3.58 -13.60
C VAL A 265 -2.89 -4.77 -14.10
N THR A 266 -3.68 -5.41 -13.22
CA THR A 266 -4.63 -6.45 -13.60
C THR A 266 -6.06 -5.98 -13.50
N CYS A 267 -6.90 -6.49 -14.40
CA CYS A 267 -8.35 -6.39 -14.29
C CYS A 267 -8.99 -7.79 -14.30
N GLY A 268 -10.18 -7.90 -13.72
CA GLY A 268 -10.83 -9.20 -13.54
C GLY A 268 -12.20 -9.13 -12.90
N SER A 269 -12.74 -10.30 -12.56
CA SER A 269 -14.04 -10.42 -11.88
C SER A 269 -14.12 -11.74 -11.11
N GLY A 270 -14.85 -11.76 -10.00
CA GLY A 270 -15.15 -13.00 -9.28
C GLY A 270 -13.92 -13.74 -8.74
N GLY A 271 -12.87 -13.01 -8.35
CA GLY A 271 -11.63 -13.63 -7.85
C GLY A 271 -10.71 -14.16 -8.94
N ARG A 272 -10.88 -13.75 -10.21
CA ARG A 272 -10.04 -14.20 -11.33
C ARG A 272 -9.62 -13.04 -12.23
N GLY A 273 -8.31 -12.93 -12.47
CA GLY A 273 -7.75 -11.96 -13.40
C GLY A 273 -8.00 -12.40 -14.84
N SER A 274 -8.44 -11.48 -15.70
CA SER A 274 -8.68 -11.75 -17.13
C SER A 274 -7.64 -11.11 -18.03
N LEU A 275 -7.06 -9.99 -17.59
CA LEU A 275 -6.04 -9.24 -18.32
C LEU A 275 -5.05 -8.64 -17.33
N MET A 276 -3.78 -8.73 -17.67
CA MET A 276 -2.73 -7.86 -17.16
C MET A 276 -2.26 -6.98 -18.32
N LEU A 277 -2.31 -5.67 -18.10
CA LEU A 277 -1.83 -4.66 -19.04
C LEU A 277 -0.53 -4.07 -18.50
N GLY A 278 0.49 -3.98 -19.34
CA GLY A 278 1.78 -3.35 -19.05
C GLY A 278 2.07 -2.20 -20.00
N ILE A 279 2.37 -1.02 -19.47
CA ILE A 279 2.72 0.18 -20.23
C ILE A 279 4.09 0.67 -19.78
N ASN A 280 4.94 1.12 -20.71
CA ASN A 280 6.15 1.86 -20.38
C ASN A 280 5.79 3.36 -20.25
N PRO A 281 5.84 3.97 -19.05
CA PRO A 281 5.47 5.38 -18.86
C PRO A 281 6.35 6.40 -19.61
N LEU A 282 7.54 5.99 -20.06
CA LEU A 282 8.44 6.82 -20.87
C LEU A 282 8.12 6.74 -22.37
N ALA A 283 7.35 5.74 -22.79
CA ALA A 283 6.92 5.55 -24.17
C ALA A 283 5.53 4.89 -24.19
N PRO A 284 4.49 5.59 -23.69
CA PRO A 284 3.18 4.97 -23.40
C PRO A 284 2.46 4.42 -24.63
N ASP A 285 2.73 4.98 -25.81
CA ASP A 285 2.18 4.51 -27.10
C ASP A 285 2.99 3.35 -27.70
N SER A 286 4.14 3.01 -27.11
CA SER A 286 5.06 2.03 -27.67
C SER A 286 4.90 0.66 -27.00
N ASN A 287 4.44 -0.31 -27.79
CA ASN A 287 4.56 -1.74 -27.50
C ASN A 287 3.95 -2.18 -26.14
N PRO A 288 2.66 -1.92 -25.90
CA PRO A 288 1.98 -2.36 -24.69
C PRO A 288 2.03 -3.89 -24.54
N ILE A 289 2.10 -4.36 -23.30
CA ILE A 289 2.08 -5.78 -22.96
C ILE A 289 0.68 -6.17 -22.51
N GLY A 290 0.08 -7.17 -23.16
CA GLY A 290 -1.20 -7.75 -22.75
C GLY A 290 -1.04 -9.24 -22.46
N LEU A 291 -1.33 -9.68 -21.23
CA LEU A 291 -1.28 -11.08 -20.81
C LEU A 291 -2.63 -11.50 -20.23
N THR A 292 -3.13 -12.69 -20.59
CA THR A 292 -4.50 -13.12 -20.24
C THR A 292 -4.56 -14.44 -19.47
N LYS A 293 -3.47 -15.21 -19.42
CA LYS A 293 -3.48 -16.56 -18.84
C LYS A 293 -2.95 -16.55 -17.41
N GLY A 294 -3.79 -16.97 -16.46
CA GLY A 294 -3.37 -17.20 -15.06
C GLY A 294 -2.94 -15.93 -14.34
N MET A 295 -3.68 -14.83 -14.57
CA MET A 295 -3.43 -13.52 -13.97
C MET A 295 -4.10 -13.40 -12.59
N PRO A 296 -3.46 -12.72 -11.62
CA PRO A 296 -4.09 -12.40 -10.35
C PRO A 296 -5.16 -11.32 -10.51
N TYR A 297 -6.13 -11.29 -9.60
CA TYR A 297 -7.15 -10.23 -9.57
C TYR A 297 -6.98 -9.30 -8.37
N VAL A 298 -6.99 -9.86 -7.16
CA VAL A 298 -6.89 -9.07 -5.92
C VAL A 298 -5.43 -8.84 -5.50
N PRO A 299 -4.56 -9.87 -5.42
CA PRO A 299 -3.18 -9.66 -5.00
C PRO A 299 -2.38 -8.85 -6.04
N THR A 300 -1.70 -7.81 -5.58
CA THR A 300 -0.77 -7.03 -6.42
C THR A 300 0.52 -7.83 -6.63
N PRO A 301 0.97 -8.06 -7.87
CA PRO A 301 2.24 -8.74 -8.13
C PRO A 301 3.46 -7.98 -7.56
N VAL A 302 4.64 -8.59 -7.60
CA VAL A 302 5.90 -7.95 -7.19
C VAL A 302 6.91 -8.00 -8.33
N GLY A 303 7.57 -6.87 -8.61
CA GLY A 303 8.65 -6.79 -9.58
C GLY A 303 10.04 -6.90 -8.93
N LYS A 304 11.00 -7.48 -9.65
CA LYS A 304 12.43 -7.49 -9.30
C LYS A 304 13.26 -7.47 -10.58
N GLY A 305 13.80 -6.30 -10.92
CA GLY A 305 14.48 -6.10 -12.21
C GLY A 305 13.52 -6.40 -13.36
N ASP A 306 13.91 -7.32 -14.24
CA ASP A 306 13.10 -7.75 -15.40
C ASP A 306 12.14 -8.91 -15.09
N LEU A 307 12.05 -9.32 -13.82
CA LEU A 307 11.14 -10.37 -13.39
C LEU A 307 9.88 -9.79 -12.75
N LEU A 308 8.75 -10.41 -13.04
CA LEU A 308 7.46 -10.12 -12.44
C LEU A 308 6.90 -11.38 -11.78
N PHE A 309 6.70 -11.33 -10.47
CA PHE A 309 6.20 -12.45 -9.68
C PHE A 309 4.72 -12.26 -9.39
N LEU A 310 3.92 -13.22 -9.88
CA LEU A 310 2.47 -13.22 -9.73
C LEU A 310 2.05 -14.13 -8.57
N TRP A 311 0.99 -13.74 -7.89
CA TRP A 311 0.32 -14.59 -6.91
C TRP A 311 -1.19 -14.55 -7.13
N THR A 312 -1.78 -15.62 -7.65
CA THR A 312 -3.21 -15.65 -7.96
C THR A 312 -4.07 -15.87 -6.72
N ASP A 313 -5.30 -15.38 -6.77
CA ASP A 313 -6.30 -15.49 -5.71
C ASP A 313 -6.50 -16.93 -5.22
N ASP A 314 -6.30 -17.93 -6.09
CA ASP A 314 -6.46 -19.38 -5.83
C ASP A 314 -5.14 -20.10 -5.48
N GLY A 315 -4.07 -19.35 -5.23
CA GLY A 315 -2.83 -19.85 -4.65
C GLY A 315 -1.88 -20.52 -5.64
N PHE A 316 -1.75 -19.96 -6.85
CA PHE A 316 -0.60 -20.21 -7.72
C PHE A 316 0.39 -19.05 -7.63
N ALA A 317 1.66 -19.39 -7.45
CA ALA A 317 2.76 -18.46 -7.67
C ALA A 317 3.29 -18.65 -9.10
N ALA A 318 3.67 -17.56 -9.76
CA ALA A 318 4.35 -17.61 -11.06
C ALA A 318 5.46 -16.57 -11.15
N CYS A 319 6.44 -16.82 -12.01
CA CYS A 319 7.47 -15.85 -12.39
C CYS A 319 7.43 -15.66 -13.89
N LEU A 320 7.33 -14.39 -14.30
CA LEU A 320 7.36 -13.96 -15.68
C LEU A 320 8.63 -13.18 -15.96
N ASP A 321 9.18 -13.38 -17.14
CA ASP A 321 10.24 -12.56 -17.70
C ASP A 321 9.62 -11.45 -18.56
N VAL A 322 9.80 -10.19 -18.17
CA VAL A 322 9.15 -9.03 -18.83
C VAL A 322 9.65 -8.85 -20.27
N ALA A 323 10.95 -9.05 -20.49
CA ALA A 323 11.58 -8.86 -21.80
C ALA A 323 11.05 -9.85 -22.85
N SER A 324 11.04 -11.14 -22.51
CA SER A 324 10.54 -12.22 -23.39
C SER A 324 9.02 -12.41 -23.33
N ARG A 325 8.35 -11.84 -22.32
CA ARG A 325 6.92 -11.98 -22.03
C ARG A 325 6.50 -13.43 -21.78
N GLN A 326 7.44 -14.27 -21.35
CA GLN A 326 7.21 -15.68 -21.10
C GLN A 326 7.10 -15.95 -19.60
N GLU A 327 6.24 -16.91 -19.26
CA GLU A 327 6.22 -17.52 -17.95
C GLU A 327 7.44 -18.45 -17.82
N ILE A 328 8.29 -18.18 -16.83
CA ILE A 328 9.44 -19.03 -16.50
C ILE A 328 8.94 -20.25 -15.72
N TRP A 329 8.11 -20.01 -14.70
CA TRP A 329 7.51 -21.07 -13.91
C TRP A 329 6.16 -20.66 -13.35
N ARG A 330 5.34 -21.67 -13.06
CA ARG A 330 4.09 -21.57 -12.29
C ARG A 330 3.92 -22.80 -11.42
N LYS A 331 3.63 -22.59 -10.14
CA LYS A 331 3.49 -23.66 -9.15
C LYS A 331 2.32 -23.40 -8.20
N ARG A 332 1.61 -24.46 -7.83
CA ARG A 332 0.56 -24.39 -6.82
C ARG A 332 1.22 -24.29 -5.44
N VAL A 333 0.93 -23.22 -4.72
CA VAL A 333 1.33 -23.04 -3.32
C VAL A 333 0.18 -23.40 -2.37
N SER A 334 -1.06 -23.50 -2.88
CA SER A 334 -2.30 -23.81 -2.12
C SER A 334 -2.73 -22.69 -1.16
N GLY A 335 -4.02 -22.60 -0.88
CA GLY A 335 -4.63 -21.50 -0.12
C GLY A 335 -5.32 -20.49 -1.02
N ASN A 336 -6.03 -19.54 -0.41
CA ASN A 336 -6.59 -18.37 -1.10
C ASN A 336 -5.83 -17.11 -0.68
N TYR A 337 -5.76 -16.12 -1.55
CA TYR A 337 -4.94 -14.92 -1.32
C TYR A 337 -5.71 -13.65 -1.69
N SER A 338 -5.72 -12.70 -0.77
CA SER A 338 -6.19 -11.33 -0.98
C SER A 338 -5.12 -10.29 -0.65
N ALA A 339 -4.26 -10.58 0.34
CA ALA A 339 -3.09 -9.77 0.61
C ALA A 339 -2.14 -9.77 -0.59
N SER A 340 -1.48 -8.64 -0.84
CA SER A 340 -0.46 -8.58 -1.87
C SER A 340 0.87 -9.11 -1.32
N PRO A 341 1.63 -9.94 -2.07
CA PRO A 341 2.96 -10.35 -1.64
C PRO A 341 3.93 -9.18 -1.51
N ILE A 342 4.96 -9.34 -0.68
CA ILE A 342 6.10 -8.41 -0.55
C ILE A 342 7.43 -9.14 -0.72
N LEU A 343 8.45 -8.44 -1.21
CA LEU A 343 9.80 -8.94 -1.46
C LEU A 343 10.75 -8.44 -0.37
N ILE A 344 11.38 -9.37 0.35
CA ILE A 344 12.36 -9.11 1.40
C ILE A 344 13.52 -10.09 1.20
N ASP A 345 14.76 -9.61 1.10
CA ASP A 345 15.95 -10.46 1.04
C ASP A 345 15.85 -11.62 0.04
N ASP A 346 15.49 -11.30 -1.21
CA ASP A 346 15.29 -12.26 -2.31
C ASP A 346 14.22 -13.34 -2.06
N LYS A 347 13.32 -13.11 -1.10
CA LYS A 347 12.18 -13.97 -0.79
C LYS A 347 10.89 -13.19 -0.90
N ILE A 348 9.84 -13.86 -1.37
CA ILE A 348 8.50 -13.32 -1.48
C ILE A 348 7.66 -13.89 -0.34
N TYR A 349 7.12 -13.01 0.49
CA TYR A 349 6.22 -13.33 1.58
C TYR A 349 4.79 -13.04 1.15
N ALA A 350 3.95 -14.07 1.09
CA ALA A 350 2.55 -13.96 0.69
C ALA A 350 1.63 -14.47 1.81
N VAL A 351 0.79 -13.58 2.34
CA VAL A 351 -0.17 -13.91 3.40
C VAL A 351 -1.43 -14.49 2.78
N GLY A 352 -1.76 -15.73 3.13
CA GLY A 352 -3.01 -16.39 2.79
C GLY A 352 -4.18 -15.87 3.62
N GLU A 353 -5.38 -16.01 3.08
CA GLU A 353 -6.64 -15.62 3.72
C GLU A 353 -6.85 -16.31 5.09
N ASP A 354 -6.28 -17.51 5.25
CA ASP A 354 -6.29 -18.34 6.46
C ASP A 354 -5.15 -17.98 7.45
N GLY A 355 -4.40 -16.92 7.20
CA GLY A 355 -3.29 -16.50 8.04
C GLY A 355 -2.00 -17.31 7.85
N GLN A 356 -1.94 -18.20 6.86
CA GLN A 356 -0.68 -18.89 6.51
C GLN A 356 0.16 -18.02 5.58
N VAL A 357 1.39 -17.71 5.99
CA VAL A 357 2.34 -16.98 5.15
C VAL A 357 3.20 -17.98 4.40
N ALA A 358 3.11 -17.98 3.08
CA ALA A 358 4.00 -18.75 2.22
C ALA A 358 5.22 -17.92 1.84
N VAL A 359 6.41 -18.53 1.90
CA VAL A 359 7.67 -17.88 1.55
C VAL A 359 8.33 -18.61 0.37
N VAL A 360 8.50 -17.92 -0.75
CA VAL A 360 9.11 -18.48 -1.98
C VAL A 360 10.33 -17.67 -2.41
N ALA A 361 11.25 -18.27 -3.14
CA ALA A 361 12.38 -17.55 -3.71
C ALA A 361 11.95 -16.57 -4.82
N ALA A 362 12.55 -15.39 -4.84
CA ALA A 362 12.37 -14.37 -5.87
C ALA A 362 13.43 -14.51 -6.98
N ASN A 363 13.44 -15.65 -7.68
CA ASN A 363 14.39 -15.93 -8.75
C ASN A 363 13.74 -16.71 -9.92
N ARG A 364 14.57 -17.12 -10.90
CA ARG A 364 14.12 -17.85 -12.10
C ARG A 364 13.83 -19.33 -11.86
N GLU A 365 14.13 -19.83 -10.67
CA GLU A 365 13.80 -21.18 -10.22
C GLU A 365 12.70 -21.11 -9.17
N PHE A 366 11.89 -22.16 -9.06
CA PHE A 366 10.89 -22.19 -8.01
C PHE A 366 11.46 -22.90 -6.78
N GLU A 367 11.42 -22.20 -5.65
CA GLU A 367 11.69 -22.76 -4.34
C GLU A 367 10.63 -22.27 -3.35
N LEU A 368 9.98 -23.18 -2.65
CA LEU A 368 9.10 -22.90 -1.52
C LEU A 368 9.86 -23.22 -0.24
N PHE A 369 10.21 -22.19 0.53
CA PHE A 369 10.91 -22.38 1.80
C PHE A 369 9.99 -22.96 2.88
N GLY A 370 8.71 -22.59 2.86
CA GLY A 370 7.73 -23.14 3.78
C GLY A 370 6.50 -22.26 3.93
N LYS A 371 5.68 -22.63 4.92
CA LYS A 371 4.52 -21.87 5.37
C LYS A 371 4.52 -21.75 6.89
N SER A 372 4.13 -20.59 7.38
CA SER A 372 4.07 -20.33 8.82
C SER A 372 2.83 -19.51 9.20
N PRO A 373 2.21 -19.80 10.36
CA PRO A 373 1.01 -19.10 10.79
C PRO A 373 1.32 -17.70 11.32
N ILE A 374 0.40 -16.76 11.10
CA ILE A 374 0.28 -15.54 11.93
C ILE A 374 -0.72 -15.76 13.09
N GLY A 375 -1.55 -16.79 12.98
CA GLY A 375 -2.52 -17.20 14.01
C GLY A 375 -3.80 -16.36 14.05
N ASP A 376 -4.21 -15.82 12.90
CA ASP A 376 -5.48 -15.13 12.65
C ASP A 376 -5.69 -15.00 11.13
N ASN A 377 -6.93 -14.95 10.66
CA ASN A 377 -7.22 -14.75 9.24
C ASN A 377 -6.75 -13.36 8.79
N SER A 378 -6.39 -13.21 7.51
CA SER A 378 -5.87 -11.93 7.03
C SER A 378 -6.09 -11.67 5.55
N PHE A 379 -6.44 -10.43 5.23
CA PHE A 379 -6.38 -9.87 3.88
C PHE A 379 -5.35 -8.74 3.77
N SER A 380 -4.54 -8.54 4.81
CA SER A 380 -3.65 -7.40 4.94
C SER A 380 -2.26 -7.69 4.39
N THR A 381 -1.68 -6.72 3.68
CA THR A 381 -0.30 -6.82 3.21
C THR A 381 0.66 -6.47 4.36
N PRO A 382 1.72 -7.26 4.63
CA PRO A 382 2.62 -6.96 5.74
C PRO A 382 3.40 -5.65 5.56
N ALA A 383 3.90 -5.12 6.67
CA ALA A 383 4.85 -4.00 6.68
C ALA A 383 6.22 -4.44 7.16
N VAL A 384 7.26 -3.76 6.72
CA VAL A 384 8.64 -4.04 7.10
C VAL A 384 9.31 -2.76 7.57
N ALA A 385 9.70 -2.72 8.83
CA ALA A 385 10.37 -1.57 9.43
C ALA A 385 11.06 -1.99 10.72
N ASN A 386 12.02 -1.19 11.19
CA ASN A 386 12.71 -1.42 12.46
C ASN A 386 13.31 -2.83 12.58
N GLY A 387 13.80 -3.42 11.49
CA GLY A 387 14.32 -4.80 11.51
C GLY A 387 13.26 -5.87 11.79
N ARG A 388 11.99 -5.59 11.50
CA ARG A 388 10.84 -6.45 11.78
C ARG A 388 9.89 -6.52 10.60
N VAL A 389 9.12 -7.60 10.54
CA VAL A 389 7.92 -7.72 9.72
C VAL A 389 6.69 -7.70 10.62
N TYR A 390 5.73 -6.85 10.27
CA TYR A 390 4.46 -6.70 10.98
C TYR A 390 3.36 -7.39 10.19
N PHE A 391 2.77 -8.41 10.81
CA PHE A 391 1.65 -9.15 10.25
C PHE A 391 0.36 -8.73 10.93
N ARG A 392 -0.60 -8.29 10.13
CA ARG A 392 -1.94 -7.94 10.60
C ARG A 392 -2.91 -9.06 10.26
N GLY A 393 -3.62 -9.58 11.26
CA GLY A 393 -4.83 -10.37 11.11
C GLY A 393 -6.10 -9.51 11.14
N PHE A 394 -7.27 -10.14 11.17
CA PHE A 394 -8.55 -9.47 11.33
C PHE A 394 -8.66 -8.79 12.70
N HIS A 395 -8.18 -9.46 13.75
CA HIS A 395 -8.30 -9.07 15.15
C HIS A 395 -6.95 -8.98 15.86
N THR A 396 -5.84 -9.30 15.20
CA THR A 396 -4.51 -9.31 15.83
C THR A 396 -3.46 -8.57 15.02
N LEU A 397 -2.40 -8.14 15.69
CA LEU A 397 -1.17 -7.64 15.09
C LEU A 397 0.01 -8.36 15.73
N ALA A 398 0.93 -8.86 14.92
CA ALA A 398 2.13 -9.58 15.38
C ALA A 398 3.39 -8.98 14.76
N SER A 399 4.49 -9.03 15.52
CA SER A 399 5.81 -8.58 15.08
C SER A 399 6.81 -9.74 15.06
N LEU A 400 7.38 -10.01 13.89
CA LEU A 400 8.46 -10.98 13.69
C LEU A 400 9.78 -10.25 13.45
N LYS A 401 10.81 -10.55 14.23
CA LYS A 401 12.12 -9.90 14.13
C LYS A 401 13.02 -10.60 13.11
N ALA A 402 13.80 -9.82 12.36
CA ALA A 402 14.93 -10.34 11.60
C ALA A 402 16.05 -10.85 12.52
N LYS A 403 16.74 -11.91 12.11
CA LYS A 403 17.81 -12.58 12.86
C LYS A 403 19.20 -12.16 12.38
#